data_AF-A0A7H0LD43-F1
#
_entry.id   AF-A0A7H0LD43-F1
#
_cell.length_a   1.000
_cell.length_b   1.000
_cell.length_c   1.000
_cell.angle_alpha   90.00
_cell.angle_beta   90.00
_cell.angle_gamma   90.00
#
_symmetry.space_group_name_H-M   'P 1'
#
loop_
_entity.id
_entity.type
_entity.pdbx_description
1 polymer ?
#
loop_
_entity_poly.entity_id
_entity_poly.type
_entity_poly.pdbx_seq_one_letter_code
_entity_poly.pdbx_strand_id
1 'polypeptide(L)'
;MTRHLMEAGIAMGTYINPDDIALGLNGTVAEVSGQAQRIADERRQACLADGQSFSFETVMSHESKIDILRHAKELDYIVILFFVALESPDLNVARVAQRVALGGHDVPEDRIRKRYIRCLSLLPYALRLCDRAVLFDNSYRNAAGLPVQLRPVCEVVRQDGLMRAKDANGRPFRTDTPGTPNWIKPIFDKHLARDLSRGRLVYRRATGSGAAGGRQKGSYQRFRQSRIAIRVIDHSKSQDPSED
;
A
#
# COMPACT_ATOMS: atom_id res chain seq x y z
N MET A 1 -3.32 2.71 -12.76
CA MET A 1 -3.75 2.89 -11.35
C MET A 1 -3.33 4.24 -10.82
N THR A 2 -2.05 4.63 -10.75
CA THR A 2 -1.63 5.97 -10.25
C THR A 2 -2.32 7.13 -10.95
N ARG A 3 -2.35 7.15 -12.29
CA ARG A 3 -3.13 8.13 -13.07
C ARG A 3 -4.63 8.14 -12.72
N HIS A 4 -5.23 6.95 -12.58
CA HIS A 4 -6.64 6.79 -12.20
C HIS A 4 -6.94 7.26 -10.76
N LEU A 5 -5.99 7.09 -9.83
CA LEU A 5 -6.11 7.58 -8.45
C LEU A 5 -5.97 9.11 -8.39
N MET A 6 -5.09 9.69 -9.21
CA MET A 6 -4.99 11.14 -9.39
C MET A 6 -6.28 11.72 -10.01
N GLU A 7 -6.83 11.06 -11.04
CA GLU A 7 -8.12 11.39 -11.65
C GLU A 7 -9.29 11.26 -10.65
N ALA A 8 -9.21 10.31 -9.71
CA ALA A 8 -10.18 10.14 -8.62
C ALA A 8 -10.03 11.17 -7.48
N GLY A 9 -9.18 12.18 -7.65
CA GLY A 9 -9.01 13.29 -6.70
C GLY A 9 -8.15 12.95 -5.48
N ILE A 10 -7.40 11.84 -5.51
CA ILE A 10 -6.42 11.55 -4.47
C ILE A 10 -5.21 12.44 -4.70
N ALA A 11 -4.99 13.40 -3.80
CA ALA A 11 -3.84 14.29 -3.84
C ALA A 11 -2.56 13.49 -3.55
N MET A 12 -1.84 13.13 -4.62
CA MET A 12 -0.62 12.30 -4.58
C MET A 12 0.65 13.09 -4.28
N GLY A 13 0.57 14.42 -4.20
CA GLY A 13 1.74 15.28 -3.97
C GLY A 13 2.81 15.10 -5.05
N THR A 14 4.07 15.36 -4.68
CA THR A 14 5.23 15.11 -5.56
C THR A 14 5.44 13.61 -5.74
N TYR A 15 5.49 13.13 -6.98
CA TYR A 15 5.76 11.73 -7.28
C TYR A 15 7.28 11.49 -7.38
N ILE A 16 7.81 10.57 -6.58
CA ILE A 16 9.27 10.36 -6.41
C ILE A 16 9.61 8.89 -6.56
N ASN A 17 10.08 8.49 -7.75
CA ASN A 17 10.53 7.13 -8.01
C ASN A 17 11.94 7.04 -8.61
N PRO A 18 12.73 6.02 -8.20
CA PRO A 18 14.07 5.82 -8.73
C PRO A 18 14.06 5.58 -10.24
N ASP A 19 13.10 4.82 -10.77
CA ASP A 19 13.02 4.53 -12.20
C ASP A 19 12.86 5.81 -13.05
N ASP A 20 12.08 6.80 -12.60
CA ASP A 20 11.92 8.07 -13.30
C ASP A 20 13.17 8.96 -13.19
N ILE A 21 13.84 8.92 -12.03
CA ILE A 21 15.09 9.65 -11.81
C ILE A 21 16.21 9.07 -12.68
N ALA A 22 16.26 7.74 -12.83
CA ALA A 22 17.25 7.02 -13.63
C ALA A 22 17.27 7.47 -15.10
N LEU A 23 16.12 7.86 -15.67
CA LEU A 23 16.01 8.37 -17.05
C LEU A 23 16.84 9.64 -17.29
N GLY A 24 17.16 10.39 -16.24
CA GLY A 24 17.96 11.62 -16.31
C GLY A 24 19.44 11.44 -15.94
N LEU A 25 19.90 10.21 -15.70
CA LEU A 25 21.27 9.92 -15.26
C LEU A 25 22.08 9.23 -16.36
N ASN A 26 23.40 9.41 -16.31
CA ASN A 26 24.35 8.76 -17.20
C ASN A 26 25.29 7.87 -16.38
N GLY A 27 25.64 6.70 -16.92
CA GLY A 27 26.54 5.75 -16.28
C GLY A 27 26.20 4.31 -16.64
N THR A 28 26.86 3.36 -15.97
CA THR A 28 26.46 1.95 -16.04
C THR A 28 25.11 1.73 -15.37
N VAL A 29 24.44 0.61 -15.69
CA VAL A 29 23.15 0.24 -15.08
C VAL A 29 23.21 0.23 -13.55
N ALA A 30 24.30 -0.28 -12.98
CA ALA A 30 24.48 -0.36 -11.54
C ALA A 30 24.67 1.02 -10.90
N GLU A 31 25.48 1.90 -11.50
CA GLU A 31 25.70 3.27 -11.02
C GLU A 31 24.42 4.09 -11.10
N VAL A 32 23.71 4.03 -12.24
CA VAL A 32 22.45 4.73 -12.45
C VAL A 32 21.40 4.28 -11.44
N SER A 33 21.25 2.97 -11.23
CA SER A 33 20.30 2.40 -10.26
C SER A 33 20.60 2.87 -8.84
N GLY A 34 21.86 2.74 -8.39
CA GLY A 34 22.27 3.15 -7.04
C GLY A 34 22.15 4.66 -6.82
N GLN A 35 22.50 5.48 -7.81
CA GLN A 35 22.38 6.93 -7.73
C GLN A 35 20.91 7.37 -7.73
N ALA A 36 20.08 6.81 -8.61
CA ALA A 36 18.66 7.13 -8.65
C ALA A 36 17.95 6.78 -7.33
N GLN A 37 18.32 5.67 -6.70
CA GLN A 37 17.79 5.26 -5.41
C GLN A 37 18.15 6.26 -4.30
N ARG A 38 19.43 6.64 -4.20
CA ARG A 38 19.87 7.66 -3.21
C ARG A 38 19.14 8.98 -3.39
N ILE A 39 19.04 9.47 -4.64
CA ILE A 39 18.33 10.72 -4.94
C ILE A 39 16.84 10.60 -4.59
N ALA A 40 16.20 9.45 -4.87
CA ALA A 40 14.81 9.22 -4.50
C ALA A 40 14.60 9.31 -2.99
N ASP A 41 15.48 8.66 -2.21
CA ASP A 41 15.39 8.66 -0.76
C ASP A 41 15.69 10.06 -0.16
N GLU A 42 16.71 10.76 -0.66
CA GLU A 42 16.99 12.15 -0.27
C GLU A 42 15.79 13.08 -0.52
N ARG A 43 15.16 12.98 -1.70
CA ARG A 43 13.97 13.78 -2.03
C ARG A 43 12.78 13.44 -1.14
N ARG A 44 12.58 12.16 -0.79
CA ARG A 44 11.51 11.74 0.13
C ARG A 44 11.74 12.25 1.54
N GLN A 45 12.98 12.19 2.04
CA GLN A 45 13.33 12.75 3.36
C GLN A 45 13.17 14.28 3.38
N ALA A 46 13.55 14.97 2.31
CA ALA A 46 13.31 16.40 2.17
C ALA A 46 11.81 16.73 2.22
N CYS A 47 10.97 16.01 1.46
CA CYS A 47 9.52 16.19 1.55
C CYS A 47 8.99 15.98 2.97
N LEU A 48 9.43 14.92 3.67
CA LEU A 48 9.06 14.66 5.06
C LEU A 48 9.39 15.86 5.95
N ALA A 49 10.66 16.31 5.93
CA ALA A 49 11.15 17.44 6.72
C ALA A 49 10.40 18.75 6.43
N ASP A 50 10.08 18.99 5.16
CA ASP A 50 9.41 20.22 4.71
C ASP A 50 7.90 20.20 4.88
N GLY A 51 7.32 19.11 5.41
CA GLY A 51 5.87 18.97 5.50
C GLY A 51 5.20 18.92 4.13
N GLN A 52 5.87 18.43 3.08
CA GLN A 52 5.32 18.36 1.73
C GLN A 52 4.69 17.00 1.45
N SER A 53 3.51 17.00 0.83
CA SER A 53 2.88 15.75 0.39
C SER A 53 3.66 15.12 -0.76
N PHE A 54 3.83 13.80 -0.73
CA PHE A 54 4.53 13.07 -1.79
C PHE A 54 3.99 11.65 -1.96
N SER A 55 4.38 10.99 -3.04
CA SER A 55 4.02 9.62 -3.33
C SER A 55 5.14 8.87 -4.04
N PHE A 56 5.13 7.55 -3.92
CA PHE A 56 6.08 6.69 -4.60
C PHE A 56 5.56 5.26 -4.76
N GLU A 57 6.20 4.53 -5.65
CA GLU A 57 5.97 3.10 -5.88
C GLU A 57 7.13 2.30 -5.28
N THR A 58 6.81 1.12 -4.75
CA THR A 58 7.78 0.20 -4.13
C THR A 58 7.23 -1.21 -4.20
N VAL A 59 8.09 -2.22 -4.10
CA VAL A 59 7.65 -3.61 -3.86
C VAL A 59 7.52 -3.93 -2.37
N MET A 60 7.96 -3.02 -1.49
CA MET A 60 7.85 -3.11 -0.04
C MET A 60 8.42 -4.42 0.52
N SER A 61 9.57 -4.85 -0.01
CA SER A 61 10.22 -6.10 0.44
C SER A 61 11.44 -5.87 1.32
N HIS A 62 11.69 -4.63 1.74
CA HIS A 62 12.73 -4.23 2.68
C HIS A 62 12.15 -3.37 3.84
N GLU A 63 12.74 -3.50 5.04
CA GLU A 63 12.24 -2.85 6.27
C GLU A 63 12.29 -1.32 6.23
N SER A 64 13.20 -0.75 5.44
CA SER A 64 13.29 0.70 5.21
C SER A 64 11.98 1.32 4.72
N LYS A 65 11.10 0.54 4.08
CA LYS A 65 9.77 1.00 3.66
C LYS A 65 8.78 1.09 4.82
N ILE A 66 9.01 0.37 5.91
CA ILE A 66 8.31 0.55 7.19
C ILE A 66 8.89 1.76 7.94
N ASP A 67 10.20 1.99 7.85
CA ASP A 67 10.85 3.10 8.54
C ASP A 67 10.37 4.46 8.02
N ILE A 68 10.25 4.63 6.69
CA ILE A 68 9.69 5.85 6.12
C ILE A 68 8.24 6.08 6.56
N LEU A 69 7.45 5.02 6.72
CA LEU A 69 6.08 5.12 7.24
C LEU A 69 6.05 5.56 8.69
N ARG A 70 6.95 5.01 9.52
CA ARG A 70 7.08 5.37 10.92
C ARG A 70 7.48 6.84 11.08
N HIS A 71 8.50 7.28 10.34
CA HIS A 71 8.95 8.67 10.34
C HIS A 71 7.84 9.62 9.87
N ALA A 72 7.08 9.25 8.84
CA ALA A 72 5.92 10.02 8.41
C ALA A 72 4.87 10.16 9.53
N LYS A 73 4.59 9.10 10.30
CA LYS A 73 3.66 9.15 11.45
C LYS A 73 4.19 9.99 12.60
N GLU A 74 5.50 9.98 12.86
CA GLU A 74 6.14 10.85 13.86
C GLU A 74 6.04 12.34 13.49
N LEU A 75 5.95 12.64 12.19
CA LEU A 75 5.76 13.99 11.64
C LEU A 75 4.29 14.31 11.31
N ASP A 76 3.34 13.57 11.88
CA ASP A 76 1.89 13.78 11.73
C ASP A 76 1.34 13.72 10.29
N TYR A 77 2.02 12.98 9.39
CA TYR A 77 1.49 12.73 8.05
C TYR A 77 0.28 11.81 8.07
N ILE A 78 -0.62 12.04 7.12
CA ILE A 78 -1.62 11.05 6.72
C ILE A 78 -0.95 10.05 5.77
N VAL A 79 -0.91 8.78 6.18
CA VAL A 79 -0.37 7.68 5.40
C VAL A 79 -1.50 6.96 4.67
N ILE A 80 -1.41 6.92 3.33
CA ILE A 80 -2.32 6.20 2.46
C ILE A 80 -1.55 5.10 1.73
N LEU A 81 -2.00 3.85 1.86
CA LEU A 81 -1.39 2.70 1.20
C LEU A 81 -2.33 2.11 0.15
N PHE A 82 -1.81 1.90 -1.06
CA PHE A 82 -2.44 1.09 -2.09
C PHE A 82 -1.62 -0.18 -2.26
N PHE A 83 -2.14 -1.30 -1.75
CA PHE A 83 -1.42 -2.56 -1.76
C PHE A 83 -1.95 -3.48 -2.85
N VAL A 84 -1.08 -4.01 -3.70
CA VAL A 84 -1.46 -4.96 -4.76
C VAL A 84 -0.70 -6.25 -4.58
N ALA A 85 -1.42 -7.37 -4.50
CA ALA A 85 -0.81 -8.69 -4.46
C ALA A 85 -1.47 -9.66 -5.44
N LEU A 86 -0.79 -10.78 -5.64
CA LEU A 86 -1.27 -11.94 -6.38
C LEU A 86 -1.42 -13.13 -5.43
N GLU A 87 -2.24 -14.09 -5.86
CA GLU A 87 -2.53 -15.32 -5.16
C GLU A 87 -1.29 -16.17 -4.91
N SER A 88 -0.30 -16.11 -5.82
CA SER A 88 0.94 -16.85 -5.68
C SER A 88 2.14 -16.11 -6.27
N PRO A 89 3.36 -16.42 -5.81
CA PRO A 89 4.59 -15.96 -6.44
C PRO A 89 4.78 -16.54 -7.86
N ASP A 90 4.17 -17.68 -8.20
CA ASP A 90 4.25 -18.24 -9.56
C ASP A 90 3.61 -17.31 -10.59
N LEU A 91 2.49 -16.66 -10.22
CA LEU A 91 1.87 -15.65 -11.07
C LEU A 91 2.78 -14.43 -11.29
N ASN A 92 3.65 -14.12 -10.33
CA ASN A 92 4.66 -13.08 -10.47
C ASN A 92 5.75 -13.48 -11.47
N VAL A 93 6.27 -14.71 -11.35
CA VAL A 93 7.27 -15.27 -12.27
C VAL A 93 6.73 -15.28 -13.69
N ALA A 94 5.50 -15.76 -13.89
CA ALA A 94 4.85 -15.79 -15.20
C ALA A 94 4.70 -14.38 -15.82
N ARG A 95 4.45 -13.36 -15.01
CA ARG A 95 4.38 -11.95 -15.47
C ARG A 95 5.71 -11.39 -15.90
N VAL A 96 6.79 -11.72 -15.17
CA VAL A 96 8.14 -11.32 -15.56
C VAL A 96 8.49 -11.98 -16.89
N ALA A 97 8.27 -13.29 -17.03
CA ALA A 97 8.50 -14.00 -18.28
C ALA A 97 7.72 -13.39 -19.46
N GLN A 98 6.43 -13.07 -19.27
CA GLN A 98 5.61 -12.40 -20.28
C GLN A 98 6.17 -11.03 -20.65
N ARG A 99 6.60 -10.22 -19.68
CA ARG A 99 7.19 -8.90 -19.93
C ARG A 99 8.53 -9.01 -20.68
N VAL A 100 9.36 -9.98 -20.32
CA VAL A 100 10.65 -10.23 -21.00
C VAL A 100 10.41 -10.62 -22.45
N ALA A 101 9.42 -11.47 -22.73
CA ALA A 101 9.02 -11.81 -24.10
C ALA A 101 8.56 -10.59 -24.92
N LEU A 102 8.12 -9.51 -24.27
CA LEU A 102 7.73 -8.25 -24.87
C LEU A 102 8.85 -7.19 -24.84
N GLY A 103 10.10 -7.58 -24.56
CA GLY A 103 11.27 -6.70 -24.57
C GLY A 103 11.51 -5.91 -23.28
N GLY A 104 10.83 -6.25 -22.18
CA GLY A 104 11.11 -5.65 -20.88
C GLY A 104 12.22 -6.35 -20.09
N HIS A 105 12.54 -5.80 -18.91
CA HIS A 105 13.62 -6.27 -18.05
C HIS A 105 13.32 -7.62 -17.35
N ASP A 106 14.32 -8.49 -17.21
CA ASP A 106 14.23 -9.78 -16.54
C ASP A 106 14.58 -9.70 -15.03
N VAL A 107 13.91 -10.46 -14.18
CA VAL A 107 14.21 -10.50 -12.75
C VAL A 107 14.39 -11.95 -12.34
N PRO A 108 15.50 -12.33 -11.68
CA PRO A 108 15.71 -13.70 -11.24
C PRO A 108 14.54 -14.24 -10.41
N GLU A 109 14.10 -15.46 -10.71
CA GLU A 109 12.95 -16.07 -10.05
C GLU A 109 13.10 -16.18 -8.53
N ASP A 110 14.29 -16.54 -8.05
CA ASP A 110 14.56 -16.65 -6.61
C ASP A 110 14.33 -15.32 -5.90
N ARG A 111 14.72 -14.22 -6.56
CA ARG A 111 14.52 -12.85 -6.09
C ARG A 111 13.04 -12.51 -6.03
N ILE A 112 12.28 -12.81 -7.09
CA ILE A 112 10.82 -12.59 -7.13
C ILE A 112 10.14 -13.28 -5.95
N ARG A 113 10.46 -14.55 -5.72
CA ARG A 113 9.86 -15.36 -4.65
C ARG A 113 10.21 -14.84 -3.25
N LYS A 114 11.48 -14.48 -3.01
CA LYS A 114 11.93 -13.88 -1.73
C LYS A 114 11.21 -12.57 -1.45
N ARG A 115 11.11 -11.68 -2.44
CA ARG A 115 10.42 -10.40 -2.32
C ARG A 115 8.95 -10.56 -1.99
N TYR A 116 8.26 -11.52 -2.64
CA TYR A 116 6.86 -11.83 -2.37
C TYR A 116 6.63 -12.18 -0.89
N ILE A 117 7.44 -13.08 -0.34
CA ILE A 117 7.33 -13.52 1.06
C ILE A 117 7.60 -12.33 2.01
N ARG A 118 8.69 -11.59 1.80
CA ARG A 118 9.04 -10.45 2.65
C ARG A 118 7.97 -9.37 2.63
N CYS A 119 7.45 -9.02 1.47
CA CYS A 119 6.39 -8.01 1.35
C CYS A 119 5.13 -8.38 2.14
N LEU A 120 4.66 -9.62 2.02
CA LEU A 120 3.52 -10.08 2.82
C LEU A 120 3.82 -10.09 4.33
N SER A 121 5.05 -10.39 4.74
CA SER A 121 5.47 -10.31 6.15
C SER A 121 5.54 -8.88 6.69
N LEU A 122 5.82 -7.89 5.84
CA LEU A 122 5.90 -6.47 6.20
C LEU A 122 4.52 -5.80 6.19
N LEU A 123 3.56 -6.33 5.44
CA LEU A 123 2.22 -5.74 5.31
C LEU A 123 1.49 -5.49 6.66
N PRO A 124 1.49 -6.41 7.66
CA PRO A 124 0.88 -6.11 8.95
C PRO A 124 1.46 -4.86 9.64
N TYR A 125 2.77 -4.62 9.50
CA TYR A 125 3.43 -3.44 10.07
C TYR A 125 3.03 -2.17 9.31
N ALA A 126 3.03 -2.23 7.98
CA ALA A 126 2.55 -1.13 7.15
C ALA A 126 1.10 -0.77 7.48
N LEU A 127 0.19 -1.75 7.59
CA LEU A 127 -1.22 -1.53 7.91
C LEU A 127 -1.43 -0.87 9.28
N ARG A 128 -0.57 -1.14 10.26
CA ARG A 128 -0.61 -0.45 11.57
C ARG A 128 -0.15 1.00 11.49
N LEU A 129 0.72 1.35 10.54
CA LEU A 129 1.20 2.71 10.36
C LEU A 129 0.30 3.53 9.42
N CYS A 130 -0.60 2.90 8.67
CA CYS A 130 -1.48 3.60 7.75
C CYS A 130 -2.71 4.20 8.44
N ASP A 131 -3.16 5.35 7.93
CA ASP A 131 -4.48 5.92 8.25
C ASP A 131 -5.55 5.32 7.34
N ARG A 132 -5.17 5.01 6.10
CA ARG A 132 -6.01 4.32 5.12
C ARG A 132 -5.16 3.38 4.29
N ALA A 133 -5.64 2.16 4.09
CA ALA A 133 -5.06 1.22 3.14
C ALA A 133 -6.16 0.59 2.29
N VAL A 134 -5.94 0.50 0.98
CA VAL A 134 -6.81 -0.24 0.06
C VAL A 134 -6.01 -1.41 -0.51
N LEU A 135 -6.51 -2.61 -0.29
CA LEU A 135 -5.87 -3.85 -0.67
C LEU A 135 -6.55 -4.40 -1.92
N PHE A 136 -5.75 -4.69 -2.94
CA PHE A 136 -6.19 -5.20 -4.22
C PHE A 136 -5.59 -6.57 -4.50
N ASP A 137 -6.42 -7.40 -5.11
CA ASP A 137 -6.03 -8.66 -5.70
C ASP A 137 -6.01 -8.49 -7.22
N ASN A 138 -4.87 -8.84 -7.82
CA ASN A 138 -4.67 -8.72 -9.26
C ASN A 138 -4.46 -10.09 -9.91
N SER A 139 -4.90 -11.17 -9.27
CA SER A 139 -4.67 -12.55 -9.75
C SER A 139 -5.46 -12.91 -11.00
N TYR A 140 -6.61 -12.26 -11.21
CA TYR A 140 -7.53 -12.63 -12.29
C TYR A 140 -7.00 -12.28 -13.68
N ARG A 141 -7.24 -13.22 -14.60
CA ARG A 141 -6.92 -13.17 -16.02
C ARG A 141 -8.18 -13.48 -16.83
N ASN A 142 -8.32 -12.86 -18.00
CA ASN A 142 -9.42 -13.17 -18.90
C ASN A 142 -9.07 -14.43 -19.70
N ALA A 143 -10.00 -14.91 -20.51
CA ALA A 143 -9.79 -16.09 -21.36
C ALA A 143 -8.57 -15.95 -22.30
N ALA A 144 -8.15 -14.71 -22.63
CA ALA A 144 -6.98 -14.42 -23.45
C ALA A 144 -5.67 -14.27 -22.63
N GLY A 145 -5.68 -14.56 -21.33
CA GLY A 145 -4.49 -14.42 -20.47
C GLY A 145 -4.09 -12.96 -20.19
N LEU A 146 -4.97 -11.99 -20.45
CA LEU A 146 -4.75 -10.58 -20.13
C LEU A 146 -5.27 -10.25 -18.72
N PRO A 147 -4.62 -9.34 -17.98
CA PRO A 147 -5.14 -8.83 -16.72
C PRO A 147 -6.52 -8.19 -16.92
N VAL A 148 -7.53 -8.65 -16.17
CA VAL A 148 -8.94 -8.21 -16.41
C VAL A 148 -9.24 -6.93 -15.64
N GLN A 149 -8.88 -6.89 -14.36
CA GLN A 149 -9.06 -5.71 -13.52
C GLN A 149 -8.35 -5.91 -12.16
N LEU A 150 -7.90 -4.81 -11.56
CA LEU A 150 -7.55 -4.78 -10.13
C LEU A 150 -8.83 -4.92 -9.32
N ARG A 151 -8.96 -6.00 -8.55
CA ARG A 151 -10.13 -6.25 -7.71
C ARG A 151 -9.89 -5.72 -6.30
N PRO A 152 -10.70 -4.78 -5.78
CA PRO A 152 -10.62 -4.39 -4.38
C PRO A 152 -11.00 -5.59 -3.49
N VAL A 153 -10.16 -5.90 -2.50
CA VAL A 153 -10.40 -6.96 -1.53
C VAL A 153 -11.00 -6.36 -0.27
N CYS A 154 -10.30 -5.40 0.32
CA CYS A 154 -10.77 -4.68 1.49
C CYS A 154 -10.10 -3.31 1.62
N GLU A 155 -10.70 -2.48 2.46
CA GLU A 155 -10.17 -1.20 2.87
C GLU A 155 -10.00 -1.21 4.39
N VAL A 156 -8.78 -0.92 4.83
CA VAL A 156 -8.44 -0.71 6.24
C VAL A 156 -8.41 0.79 6.50
N VAL A 157 -9.11 1.24 7.54
CA VAL A 157 -9.16 2.64 7.96
C VAL A 157 -8.87 2.76 9.44
N ARG A 158 -8.17 3.82 9.82
CA ARG A 158 -8.03 4.26 11.20
C ARG A 158 -9.11 5.28 11.51
N GLN A 159 -9.96 4.96 12.47
CA GLN A 159 -11.03 5.85 12.92
C GLN A 159 -11.04 5.86 14.44
N ASP A 160 -10.97 7.05 15.04
CA ASP A 160 -10.95 7.25 16.49
C ASP A 160 -9.85 6.42 17.19
N GLY A 161 -8.66 6.36 16.57
CA GLY A 161 -7.52 5.57 17.03
C GLY A 161 -7.61 4.07 16.78
N LEU A 162 -8.77 3.55 16.34
CA LEU A 162 -9.01 2.13 16.12
C LEU A 162 -8.85 1.73 14.65
N MET A 163 -8.29 0.53 14.44
CA MET A 163 -8.22 -0.09 13.11
C MET A 163 -9.54 -0.78 12.79
N ARG A 164 -10.11 -0.47 11.62
CA ARG A 164 -11.31 -1.12 11.07
C ARG A 164 -11.03 -1.59 9.65
N ALA A 165 -11.57 -2.74 9.27
CA ALA A 165 -11.49 -3.25 7.91
C ALA A 165 -12.89 -3.47 7.33
N LYS A 166 -13.10 -3.06 6.09
CA LYS A 166 -14.37 -3.17 5.37
C LYS A 166 -14.19 -3.76 3.98
N ASP A 167 -15.20 -4.49 3.50
CA ASP A 167 -15.28 -4.99 2.13
C ASP A 167 -15.69 -3.89 1.15
N ALA A 168 -15.80 -4.24 -0.14
CA ALA A 168 -16.20 -3.30 -1.20
C ALA A 168 -17.60 -2.69 -1.02
N ASN A 169 -18.47 -3.32 -0.21
CA ASN A 169 -19.81 -2.83 0.11
C ASN A 169 -19.85 -2.04 1.43
N GLY A 170 -18.69 -1.79 2.05
CA GLY A 170 -18.57 -1.08 3.33
C GLY A 170 -18.91 -1.93 4.56
N ARG A 171 -19.15 -3.24 4.42
CA ARG A 171 -19.43 -4.14 5.55
C ARG A 171 -18.13 -4.56 6.22
N PRO A 172 -18.14 -4.94 7.52
CA PRO A 172 -16.93 -5.43 8.18
C PRO A 172 -16.30 -6.58 7.38
N PHE A 173 -15.02 -6.43 7.04
CA PHE A 173 -14.31 -7.42 6.25
C PHE A 173 -14.18 -8.74 7.02
N ARG A 174 -14.42 -9.86 6.34
CA ARG A 174 -14.26 -11.20 6.89
C ARG A 174 -13.47 -12.06 5.92
N THR A 175 -12.45 -12.72 6.43
CA THR A 175 -11.55 -13.61 5.68
C THR A 175 -12.23 -14.90 5.19
N ASP A 176 -13.34 -15.27 5.81
CA ASP A 176 -14.20 -16.41 5.43
C ASP A 176 -15.17 -16.11 4.27
N THR A 177 -15.22 -14.86 3.80
CA THR A 177 -16.07 -14.48 2.65
C THR A 177 -15.62 -15.22 1.38
N PRO A 178 -16.52 -15.89 0.64
CA PRO A 178 -16.18 -16.54 -0.63
C PRO A 178 -15.47 -15.59 -1.60
N GLY A 179 -14.41 -16.06 -2.24
CA GLY A 179 -13.59 -15.26 -3.16
C GLY A 179 -12.55 -14.37 -2.48
N THR A 180 -12.40 -14.42 -1.15
CA THR A 180 -11.26 -13.79 -0.46
C THR A 180 -9.95 -14.49 -0.86
N PRO A 181 -8.94 -13.76 -1.39
CA PRO A 181 -7.64 -14.33 -1.75
C PRO A 181 -6.96 -15.04 -0.58
N ASN A 182 -6.18 -16.10 -0.81
CA ASN A 182 -5.54 -16.78 0.33
C ASN A 182 -4.40 -15.97 0.95
N TRP A 183 -3.72 -15.13 0.16
CA TRP A 183 -2.58 -14.33 0.64
C TRP A 183 -2.95 -13.37 1.79
N ILE A 184 -4.20 -12.89 1.84
CA ILE A 184 -4.65 -11.91 2.84
C ILE A 184 -5.09 -12.56 4.16
N LYS A 185 -5.52 -13.83 4.12
CA LYS A 185 -6.08 -14.54 5.28
C LYS A 185 -5.11 -14.58 6.47
N PRO A 186 -3.86 -15.07 6.35
CA PRO A 186 -2.95 -15.12 7.50
C PRO A 186 -2.64 -13.73 8.06
N ILE A 187 -2.62 -12.69 7.22
CA ILE A 187 -2.39 -11.30 7.64
C ILE A 187 -3.48 -10.86 8.61
N PHE A 188 -4.74 -11.13 8.29
CA PHE A 188 -5.87 -10.73 9.12
C PHE A 188 -6.10 -11.67 10.30
N ASP A 189 -6.09 -12.97 10.07
CA ASP A 189 -6.48 -13.99 11.06
C ASP A 189 -5.41 -14.21 12.13
N LYS A 190 -4.12 -14.03 11.77
CA LYS A 190 -3.00 -14.24 12.69
C LYS A 190 -2.37 -12.93 13.13
N HIS A 191 -2.03 -12.06 12.19
CA HIS A 191 -1.19 -10.90 12.49
C HIS A 191 -1.99 -9.68 12.96
N LEU A 192 -3.22 -9.48 12.47
CA LEU A 192 -4.05 -8.31 12.82
C LEU A 192 -5.27 -8.65 13.69
N ALA A 193 -5.46 -9.91 14.08
CA ALA A 193 -6.66 -10.34 14.80
C ALA A 193 -6.93 -9.51 16.07
N ARG A 194 -5.88 -9.21 16.86
CA ARG A 194 -5.98 -8.38 18.07
C ARG A 194 -6.26 -6.91 17.75
N ASP A 195 -5.65 -6.38 16.70
CA ASP A 195 -5.83 -4.99 16.28
C ASP A 195 -7.30 -4.76 15.85
N LEU A 196 -7.85 -5.70 15.09
CA LEU A 196 -9.22 -5.66 14.57
C LEU A 196 -10.27 -6.03 15.63
N SER A 197 -9.95 -6.89 16.60
CA SER A 197 -10.86 -7.23 17.70
C SER A 197 -11.06 -6.05 18.65
N ARG A 198 -10.02 -5.23 18.88
CA ARG A 198 -10.12 -3.98 19.65
C ARG A 198 -10.94 -2.91 18.93
N GLY A 199 -10.93 -2.90 17.59
CA GLY A 199 -11.78 -2.04 16.75
C GLY A 199 -13.24 -2.50 16.63
N ARG A 200 -13.53 -3.76 16.98
CA ARG A 200 -14.90 -4.26 17.17
C ARG A 200 -15.36 -3.87 18.58
N LEU A 201 -16.09 -2.77 18.68
CA LEU A 201 -17.09 -2.62 19.74
C LEU A 201 -17.97 -3.89 19.71
N VAL A 202 -17.85 -4.72 20.74
CA VAL A 202 -18.88 -5.67 21.13
C VAL A 202 -20.15 -4.82 21.28
N TYR A 203 -21.10 -4.97 20.36
CA TYR A 203 -22.40 -4.35 20.49
C TYR A 203 -23.10 -5.00 21.70
N ARG A 204 -22.86 -4.46 22.90
CA ARG A 204 -23.71 -4.73 24.06
C ARG A 204 -24.87 -3.76 23.94
N ARG A 205 -26.01 -4.29 23.51
CA ARG A 205 -27.30 -3.59 23.58
C ARG A 205 -27.59 -3.36 25.07
N ALA A 206 -27.28 -2.19 25.59
CA ALA A 206 -27.82 -1.73 26.85
C ALA A 206 -29.06 -0.89 26.51
N THR A 207 -30.23 -1.48 26.72
CA THR A 207 -31.47 -0.75 26.93
C THR A 207 -31.28 0.21 28.11
N GLY A 208 -31.48 1.51 27.90
CA GLY A 208 -31.43 2.49 28.98
C GLY A 208 -31.58 3.92 28.46
N SER A 209 -32.71 4.53 28.80
CA SER A 209 -33.15 5.88 28.47
C SER A 209 -32.22 7.00 28.96
N GLY A 210 -32.12 8.08 28.19
CA GLY A 210 -31.56 9.35 28.67
C GLY A 210 -31.59 10.41 27.58
N ALA A 211 -32.46 11.40 27.72
CA ALA A 211 -32.67 12.49 26.77
C ALA A 211 -31.72 13.68 27.02
N ALA A 212 -31.67 14.54 25.99
CA ALA A 212 -31.39 15.98 25.98
C ALA A 212 -29.94 16.48 25.76
N GLY A 213 -29.80 17.35 24.74
CA GLY A 213 -29.07 18.63 24.90
C GLY A 213 -28.01 19.01 23.85
N GLY A 214 -28.39 19.88 22.89
CA GLY A 214 -27.64 21.11 22.58
C GLY A 214 -26.44 21.11 21.60
N ARG A 215 -26.65 21.74 20.43
CA ARG A 215 -25.78 22.59 19.56
C ARG A 215 -24.26 22.64 19.86
N GLN A 216 -23.36 22.64 18.86
CA GLN A 216 -23.13 23.77 17.94
C GLN A 216 -22.24 23.39 16.73
N LYS A 217 -22.35 24.19 15.66
CA LYS A 217 -21.58 24.17 14.41
C LYS A 217 -20.06 24.29 14.66
N GLY A 218 -19.27 23.42 14.04
CA GLY A 218 -17.82 23.56 13.88
C GLY A 218 -17.47 23.58 12.40
N SER A 219 -16.90 24.69 11.95
CA SER A 219 -16.38 24.95 10.61
C SER A 219 -15.41 23.87 10.13
N TYR A 220 -15.60 23.35 8.92
CA TYR A 220 -14.59 22.57 8.19
C TYR A 220 -13.41 23.49 7.83
N GLN A 221 -12.52 23.74 8.79
CA GLN A 221 -11.21 24.30 8.53
C GLN A 221 -10.39 23.20 7.86
N ARG A 222 -10.08 23.37 6.57
CA ARG A 222 -9.14 22.52 5.82
C ARG A 222 -7.75 22.65 6.46
N PHE A 223 -7.47 21.83 7.46
CA PHE A 223 -6.08 21.53 7.83
C PHE A 223 -5.45 20.82 6.63
N ARG A 224 -4.49 21.48 5.97
CA ARG A 224 -3.64 20.84 4.97
C ARG A 224 -2.70 19.88 5.71
N GLN A 225 -3.22 18.73 6.16
CA GLN A 225 -2.38 17.64 6.64
C GLN A 225 -1.68 17.02 5.45
N SER A 226 -0.35 16.97 5.51
CA SER A 226 0.49 16.42 4.46
C SER A 226 0.30 14.92 4.34
N ARG A 227 0.35 14.42 3.11
CA ARG A 227 -0.02 13.04 2.78
C ARG A 227 1.14 12.33 2.13
N ILE A 228 1.34 11.09 2.53
CA ILE A 228 2.20 10.13 1.83
C ILE A 228 1.30 9.06 1.21
N ALA A 229 1.35 8.92 -0.11
CA ALA A 229 0.65 7.85 -0.82
C ALA A 229 1.67 6.83 -1.33
N ILE A 230 1.66 5.64 -0.72
CA ILE A 230 2.55 4.54 -1.12
C ILE A 230 1.75 3.57 -1.96
N ARG A 231 2.28 3.25 -3.13
CA ARG A 231 1.75 2.20 -3.97
C ARG A 231 2.69 1.01 -3.96
N VAL A 232 2.23 -0.09 -3.38
CA VAL A 232 2.91 -1.37 -3.52
C VAL A 232 2.53 -1.96 -4.86
N ILE A 233 3.53 -2.11 -5.71
CA ILE A 233 3.40 -2.77 -7.00
C ILE A 233 3.72 -4.25 -6.87
N ASP A 234 3.16 -5.00 -7.79
CA ASP A 234 3.46 -6.41 -7.94
C ASP A 234 4.97 -6.65 -8.13
N HIS A 235 5.50 -7.72 -7.55
CA HIS A 235 6.96 -8.01 -7.50
C HIS A 235 7.59 -8.19 -8.88
N SER A 236 6.76 -8.45 -9.89
CA SER A 236 7.13 -8.49 -11.30
C SER A 236 7.59 -7.15 -11.90
N LYS A 237 7.46 -6.03 -11.18
CA LYS A 237 7.65 -4.69 -11.76
C LYS A 237 8.91 -3.93 -11.32
N SER A 238 9.47 -4.21 -10.14
CA SER A 238 10.58 -3.41 -9.60
C SER A 238 11.96 -3.82 -10.13
N GLN A 239 12.77 -2.82 -10.49
CA GLN A 239 14.18 -2.93 -10.84
C GLN A 239 15.11 -2.53 -9.67
N ASP A 240 14.57 -2.14 -8.52
CA ASP A 240 15.32 -1.62 -7.38
C ASP A 240 16.05 -2.76 -6.64
N PRO A 241 17.40 -2.77 -6.59
CA PRO A 241 18.18 -3.78 -5.89
C PRO A 241 18.17 -3.60 -4.36
N SER A 242 17.76 -2.44 -3.82
CA SER A 242 17.65 -2.18 -2.37
C SER A 242 16.44 -2.86 -1.72
N GLU A 243 15.58 -3.47 -2.54
CA GLU A 243 14.42 -4.24 -2.11
C GLU A 243 14.77 -5.73 -1.86
N ASP A 244 16.05 -6.09 -2.01
CA ASP A 244 16.63 -7.43 -1.85
C ASP A 244 17.22 -7.73 -0.48
#